data_AF-A0A1Q9PAJ9-F1
#
_entry.id   AF-A0A1Q9PAJ9-F1
#
_cell.length_a   1.000
_cell.length_b   1.000
_cell.length_c   1.000
_cell.angle_alpha   90.00
_cell.angle_beta   90.00
_cell.angle_gamma   90.00
#
_symmetry.space_group_name_H-M   'P 1'
#
loop_
_entity.id
_entity.type
_entity.pdbx_description
1 polymer ?
#
loop_
_entity_poly.entity_id
_entity_poly.type
_entity_poly.pdbx_seq_one_letter_code
_entity_poly.pdbx_strand_id
1 'polypeptide(L)'
;MEYEWARFGHTFIPNRRYYNFSYSFAQLLVFALYEVYKQEGPVFVDRFKDFLAGGNTKSVREHLLDFGFDIADPKFWELGAKQANRFLEEFKKLI
;
A
#
# COMPACT_ATOMS: atom_id res chain seq x y z
N MET A 1 23.82 13.65 9.64
CA MET A 1 22.78 12.61 9.44
C MET A 1 22.50 11.76 10.68
N GLU A 2 23.42 11.63 11.64
CA GLU A 2 23.24 10.76 12.82
C GLU A 2 21.95 11.01 13.63
N TYR A 3 21.48 12.26 13.71
CA TYR A 3 20.31 12.66 14.51
C TYR A 3 19.09 13.10 13.68
N GLU A 4 19.05 12.82 12.37
CA GLU A 4 17.93 13.24 11.51
C GLU A 4 16.57 12.74 12.02
N TRP A 5 16.53 11.55 12.62
CA TRP A 5 15.32 10.94 13.17
C TRP A 5 14.61 11.84 14.20
N ALA A 6 15.37 12.68 14.92
CA ALA A 6 14.85 13.55 15.98
C ALA A 6 13.99 14.71 15.44
N ARG A 7 14.10 15.05 14.15
CA ARG A 7 13.29 16.10 13.52
C ARG A 7 11.88 15.63 13.14
N PHE A 8 11.66 14.31 13.08
CA PHE A 8 10.39 13.74 12.63
C PHE A 8 9.46 13.54 13.83
N GLY A 9 8.59 14.52 14.11
CA GLY A 9 7.69 14.48 15.27
C GLY A 9 6.86 13.20 15.42
N HIS A 10 6.56 12.51 14.31
CA HIS A 10 5.86 11.23 14.30
C HIS A 10 6.54 10.10 15.10
N THR A 11 7.85 10.18 15.36
CA THR A 11 8.56 9.20 16.20
C THR A 11 8.27 9.39 17.69
N PHE A 12 7.76 10.55 18.09
CA PHE A 12 7.56 10.94 19.49
C PHE A 12 6.09 11.14 19.89
N ILE A 13 5.12 10.84 19.00
CA ILE A 13 3.70 11.00 19.33
C ILE A 13 3.33 10.01 20.44
N PRO A 14 2.90 10.50 21.64
CA PRO A 14 2.47 9.61 22.70
C PRO A 14 1.32 8.73 22.25
N ASN A 15 1.31 7.45 22.65
CA ASN A 15 0.26 6.48 22.33
C ASN A 15 0.10 6.11 20.83
N ARG A 16 1.05 6.48 19.96
CA ARG A 16 1.07 6.11 18.53
C ARG A 16 2.41 5.50 18.14
N ARG A 17 2.74 4.34 18.73
CA ARG A 17 3.95 3.58 18.39
C ARG A 17 3.88 3.08 16.94
N TYR A 18 5.01 3.04 16.25
CA TYR A 18 5.15 2.56 14.86
C TYR A 18 4.31 3.31 13.81
N TYR A 19 3.89 4.55 14.08
CA TYR A 19 3.04 5.33 13.18
C TYR A 19 3.59 5.44 11.74
N ASN A 20 4.91 5.53 11.59
CA ASN A 20 5.53 5.67 10.26
C ASN A 20 5.34 4.43 9.36
N PHE A 21 5.17 3.24 9.93
CA PHE A 21 5.01 2.00 9.17
C PHE A 21 3.79 2.04 8.24
N SER A 22 2.67 2.63 8.70
CA SER A 22 1.44 2.66 7.91
C SER A 22 1.59 3.43 6.61
N TYR A 23 2.50 4.41 6.51
CA TYR A 23 2.75 5.12 5.24
C TYR A 23 3.39 4.22 4.20
N SER A 24 4.47 3.53 4.55
CA SER A 24 5.16 2.60 3.64
C SER A 24 4.26 1.43 3.27
N PHE A 25 3.51 0.90 4.25
CA PHE A 25 2.52 -0.13 4.03
C PHE A 25 1.43 0.34 3.05
N ALA A 26 0.80 1.49 3.29
CA ALA A 26 -0.27 2.00 2.45
C ALA A 26 0.22 2.32 1.03
N GLN A 27 1.41 2.89 0.88
CA GLN A 27 2.00 3.16 -0.42
C GLN A 27 2.18 1.88 -1.24
N LEU A 28 2.76 0.84 -0.63
CA LEU A 28 2.99 -0.43 -1.31
C LEU A 28 1.68 -1.16 -1.61
N LEU A 29 0.69 -1.04 -0.72
CA LEU A 29 -0.65 -1.58 -0.91
C LEU A 29 -1.35 -0.94 -2.13
N VAL A 30 -1.32 0.40 -2.23
CA VAL A 30 -1.90 1.12 -3.37
C VAL A 30 -1.24 0.70 -4.68
N PHE A 31 0.09 0.54 -4.69
CA PHE A 31 0.81 0.04 -5.85
C PHE A 31 0.41 -1.37 -6.26
N ALA A 32 0.27 -2.28 -5.29
CA ALA A 32 -0.19 -3.65 -5.55
C ALA A 32 -1.61 -3.66 -6.13
N LEU A 33 -2.54 -2.95 -5.49
CA LEU A 33 -3.94 -2.84 -5.95
C LEU A 33 -4.04 -2.19 -7.33
N TYR A 34 -3.15 -1.24 -7.66
CA TYR A 34 -3.10 -0.64 -8.99
C TYR A 34 -2.65 -1.64 -10.06
N GLU A 35 -1.68 -2.52 -9.77
CA GLU A 35 -1.33 -3.61 -10.68
C GLU A 35 -2.46 -4.61 -10.88
N VAL A 36 -3.26 -4.87 -9.84
CA VAL A 36 -4.47 -5.69 -9.94
C VAL A 36 -5.51 -5.00 -10.83
N TYR A 37 -5.77 -3.72 -10.62
CA TYR A 37 -6.65 -2.93 -11.49
C TYR A 37 -6.22 -2.97 -12.95
N LYS A 38 -4.91 -2.86 -13.25
CA LYS A 38 -4.41 -2.95 -14.62
C LYS A 38 -4.64 -4.32 -15.27
N GLN A 39 -4.78 -5.39 -14.48
CA GLN A 39 -5.03 -6.75 -14.96
C GLN A 39 -6.53 -7.03 -15.12
N GLU A 40 -7.34 -6.64 -14.15
CA GLU A 40 -8.79 -6.92 -14.11
C GLU A 40 -9.64 -5.87 -14.82
N GLY A 41 -9.11 -4.64 -14.99
CA GLY A 41 -9.81 -3.55 -15.63
C GLY A 41 -11.07 -3.09 -14.86
N PRO A 42 -12.16 -2.74 -15.54
CA PRO A 42 -13.36 -2.18 -14.90
C PRO A 42 -14.00 -3.05 -13.81
N VAL A 43 -13.84 -4.38 -13.89
CA VAL A 43 -14.40 -5.33 -12.90
C VAL A 43 -13.84 -5.08 -11.49
N PHE A 44 -12.59 -4.64 -11.40
CA PHE A 44 -11.96 -4.27 -10.12
C PHE A 44 -12.68 -3.12 -9.42
N VAL A 45 -13.24 -2.17 -10.18
CA VAL A 45 -13.74 -0.89 -9.64
C VAL A 45 -14.87 -1.11 -8.65
N ASP A 46 -15.83 -1.98 -8.98
CA ASP A 46 -16.98 -2.19 -8.11
C ASP A 46 -16.59 -2.96 -6.84
N ARG A 47 -15.73 -3.98 -6.95
CA ARG A 47 -15.12 -4.64 -5.78
C ARG A 47 -14.35 -3.64 -4.90
N PHE A 48 -13.62 -2.70 -5.51
CA PHE A 48 -12.84 -1.72 -4.77
C PHE A 48 -13.73 -0.69 -4.06
N LYS A 49 -14.88 -0.32 -4.65
CA LYS A 49 -15.89 0.48 -3.95
C LYS A 49 -16.45 -0.25 -2.72
N ASP A 50 -16.75 -1.54 -2.84
CA ASP A 50 -17.23 -2.34 -1.70
C ASP A 50 -16.18 -2.43 -0.59
N PHE A 51 -14.91 -2.62 -0.96
CA PHE A 51 -13.78 -2.56 -0.04
C PHE A 51 -13.71 -1.23 0.71
N LEU A 52 -13.83 -0.09 -0.01
CA LEU A 52 -13.81 1.24 0.60
C LEU A 52 -15.04 1.51 1.48
N ALA A 53 -16.22 1.04 1.07
CA ALA A 53 -17.47 1.23 1.81
C ALA A 53 -17.45 0.55 3.18
N GLY A 54 -16.65 -0.51 3.35
CA GLY A 54 -16.48 -1.21 4.63
C GLY A 54 -15.74 -0.40 5.70
N GLY A 55 -15.07 0.69 5.35
CA GLY A 55 -14.46 1.62 6.31
C GLY A 55 -13.56 0.94 7.34
N ASN A 56 -13.76 1.26 8.63
CA ASN A 56 -13.00 0.69 9.75
C ASN A 56 -13.76 -0.42 10.49
N THR A 57 -14.66 -1.13 9.80
CA THR A 57 -15.47 -2.19 10.43
C THR A 57 -14.71 -3.51 10.56
N LYS A 58 -13.65 -3.71 9.77
CA LYS A 58 -12.74 -4.87 9.86
C LYS A 58 -11.28 -4.40 9.91
N SER A 59 -10.40 -5.30 10.31
CA SER A 59 -8.97 -5.09 10.16
C SER A 59 -8.58 -5.01 8.67
N VAL A 60 -7.46 -4.34 8.38
CA VAL A 60 -6.92 -4.25 7.01
C VAL A 60 -6.65 -5.64 6.42
N ARG A 61 -6.24 -6.61 7.24
CA ARG A 61 -6.02 -7.99 6.79
C ARG A 61 -7.32 -8.65 6.35
N GLU A 62 -8.37 -8.56 7.15
CA GLU A 62 -9.68 -9.12 6.81
C GLU A 62 -10.25 -8.48 5.54
N HIS A 63 -10.15 -7.15 5.44
CA HIS A 63 -10.56 -6.44 4.23
C HIS A 63 -9.84 -6.93 2.97
N LEU A 64 -8.52 -7.18 3.05
CA LEU A 64 -7.75 -7.65 1.90
C LEU A 64 -8.00 -9.13 1.59
N LEU A 65 -8.25 -9.95 2.61
CA LEU A 65 -8.66 -11.35 2.41
C LEU A 65 -10.00 -11.43 1.65
N ASP A 66 -10.99 -10.62 2.03
CA ASP A 66 -12.26 -10.50 1.29
C ASP A 66 -12.03 -10.00 -0.14
N PHE A 67 -11.02 -9.15 -0.33
CA PHE A 67 -10.62 -8.66 -1.64
C PHE A 67 -9.84 -9.70 -2.46
N GLY A 68 -9.49 -10.85 -1.89
CA GLY A 68 -8.79 -11.96 -2.55
C GLY A 68 -7.27 -11.98 -2.37
N PHE A 69 -6.71 -11.23 -1.42
CA PHE A 69 -5.27 -11.18 -1.15
C PHE A 69 -4.93 -11.34 0.34
N ASP A 70 -3.87 -12.08 0.66
CA ASP A 70 -3.31 -12.11 2.02
C ASP A 70 -2.08 -11.21 2.09
N ILE A 71 -2.11 -10.22 2.99
CA ILE A 71 -0.96 -9.35 3.28
C ILE A 71 0.21 -10.08 3.95
N ALA A 72 -0.02 -11.31 4.45
CA ALA A 72 1.05 -12.16 4.95
C ALA A 72 1.79 -12.91 3.82
N ASP A 73 1.26 -12.92 2.58
CA ASP A 73 1.92 -13.53 1.43
C ASP A 73 2.88 -12.52 0.76
N PRO A 74 4.20 -12.77 0.74
CA PRO A 74 5.17 -11.91 0.06
C PRO A 74 4.85 -11.68 -1.42
N LYS A 75 4.21 -12.63 -2.10
CA LYS A 75 3.86 -12.52 -3.53
C LYS A 75 2.92 -11.36 -3.81
N PHE A 76 2.04 -11.03 -2.86
CA PHE A 76 1.17 -9.86 -2.98
C PHE A 76 1.99 -8.58 -3.08
N TRP A 77 3.05 -8.46 -2.26
CA TRP A 77 3.90 -7.29 -2.21
C TRP A 77 4.84 -7.15 -3.40
N GLU A 78 5.13 -8.24 -4.11
CA GLU A 78 5.86 -8.20 -5.39
C GLU A 78 5.12 -7.37 -6.44
N LEU A 79 3.78 -7.35 -6.42
CA LEU A 79 2.98 -6.47 -7.28
C LEU A 79 3.27 -4.99 -6.98
N GLY A 80 3.34 -4.64 -5.69
CA GLY A 80 3.66 -3.27 -5.27
C GLY A 80 5.06 -2.84 -5.72
N ALA A 81 6.06 -3.71 -5.53
CA ALA A 81 7.42 -3.46 -5.99
C ALA A 81 7.51 -3.32 -7.53
N LYS A 82 6.74 -4.12 -8.27
CA LYS A 82 6.67 -4.08 -9.73
C LYS A 82 6.18 -2.72 -10.25
N GLN A 83 5.16 -2.14 -9.63
CA GLN A 83 4.66 -0.81 -10.02
C GLN A 83 5.69 0.29 -9.74
N ALA A 84 6.39 0.22 -8.60
CA ALA A 84 7.46 1.16 -8.28
C ALA A 84 8.59 1.08 -9.32
N ASN A 85 8.97 -0.14 -9.72
CA ASN A 85 9.97 -0.35 -10.76
C ASN A 85 9.52 0.18 -12.12
N ARG A 86 8.24 0.03 -12.47
CA ARG A 86 7.70 0.62 -13.71
C ARG A 86 7.88 2.14 -13.75
N PHE A 87 7.53 2.84 -12.67
CA PHE A 87 7.73 4.28 -12.61
C PHE A 87 9.21 4.67 -12.72
N LEU A 88 10.11 3.90 -12.10
CA LEU A 88 11.54 4.11 -12.25
C LEU A 88 12.01 3.96 -13.71
N GLU A 89 11.57 2.90 -14.39
CA GLU A 89 11.93 2.64 -15.79
C GLU A 89 11.27 3.63 -16.77
N GLU A 90 10.08 4.13 -16.47
CA GLU A 90 9.45 5.23 -17.21
C GLU A 90 10.26 6.52 -17.07
N PHE A 91 10.67 6.86 -15.85
CA PHE A 91 11.50 8.05 -15.59
C PHE A 91 12.85 7.98 -16.32
N LYS A 92 13.53 6.82 -16.29
CA LYS A 92 14.82 6.63 -16.97
C LYS A 92 14.77 6.85 -18.49
N LYS A 93 13.61 6.74 -19.13
CA LYS A 93 13.45 6.98 -20.57
C LYS A 93 13.30 8.46 -20.93
N LEU A 94 13.08 9.32 -19.92
CA LEU A 94 12.90 10.76 -20.10
C LEU A 94 14.21 11.55 -19.94
N ILE A 95 15.26 10.89 -19.45
CA ILE A 95 16.63 11.42 -19.30
C ILE A 95 17.54 10.79 -20.35
#